data_AF-A0A226D0S7-F1
#
_entry.id   AF-A0A226D0S7-F1
#
_cell.length_a   1.000
_cell.length_b   1.000
_cell.length_c   1.000
_cell.angle_alpha   90.00
_cell.angle_beta   90.00
_cell.angle_gamma   90.00
#
_symmetry.space_group_name_H-M   'P 1'
#
loop_
_entity.id
_entity.type
_entity.pdbx_description
1 polymer ?
#
loop_
_entity_poly.entity_id
_entity_poly.type
_entity_poly.pdbx_seq_one_letter_code
_entity_poly.pdbx_strand_id
1 'polypeptide(L)'
;MCTPPPEITEFFGPLLAYSDIMEKSYLFGKFPFHWDIAKFRFVLDFKWTRDYKPLIRIGCSFITFIFPVITIVLASLTDKLQICIHFENRVPYDVILMQVFILVMLLGMFAIFVPVMFFWKIYMVGEMERSFVMFQQLIRGKFSYDVRPQEENGGHISTWLTKVARLTVQVYVKIPLILAAGCVPFNLDPLHYGMIGMHLEPNNLTSKLVRIVLFAISGTEVCRSIAIMICLILSAINIVRREMFMWTNIARRSNYGGHYFYRQISILYTLRRRPTTILISLIVTAGFLVEVLFNYATIVMFGSFPISTYWALPYCAIVLSTIVAQILDMAAQAHGDFDCGLKFMRRKCTSTLWLRHYNRNIPGLESIPESGQSSP
;
A
#
# COMPACT_ATOMS: atom_id res chain seq x y z
N MET A 1 8.69 26.59 -5.05
CA MET A 1 7.80 25.41 -4.87
C MET A 1 6.77 25.78 -3.83
N CYS A 2 5.47 25.59 -4.09
CA CYS A 2 4.47 25.79 -3.04
C CYS A 2 4.67 24.71 -1.97
N THR A 3 4.96 25.13 -0.73
CA THR A 3 5.00 24.20 0.40
C THR A 3 3.58 23.69 0.63
N PRO A 4 3.35 22.36 0.63
CA PRO A 4 2.03 21.84 0.94
C PRO A 4 1.62 22.28 2.35
N PRO A 5 0.32 22.55 2.58
CA PRO A 5 -0.20 22.80 3.92
C PRO A 5 0.23 21.71 4.91
N PRO A 6 0.50 22.05 6.17
CA PRO A 6 0.97 21.10 7.18
C PRO A 6 0.00 19.93 7.38
N GLU A 7 -1.30 20.15 7.18
CA GLU A 7 -2.30 19.10 7.29
C GLU A 7 -2.09 18.01 6.22
N ILE A 8 -1.73 18.41 5.00
CA ILE A 8 -1.50 17.49 3.89
C ILE A 8 -0.23 16.68 4.15
N THR A 9 0.83 17.30 4.68
CA THR A 9 2.07 16.59 5.00
C THR A 9 1.87 15.57 6.10
N GLU A 10 1.02 15.87 7.08
CA GLU A 10 0.72 14.93 8.16
C GLU A 10 -0.20 13.76 7.73
N PHE A 11 -1.13 13.96 6.78
CA PHE A 11 -2.00 12.86 6.29
C PHE A 11 -1.33 11.98 5.25
N PHE A 12 -0.68 12.62 4.28
CA PHE A 12 -0.14 11.96 3.10
C PHE A 12 1.39 11.84 3.16
N GLY A 13 1.98 12.03 4.33
CA GLY A 13 3.42 11.93 4.58
C GLY A 13 4.09 10.70 3.94
N PRO A 14 3.53 9.48 4.04
CA PRO A 14 4.10 8.32 3.35
C PRO A 14 4.16 8.45 1.82
N LEU A 15 3.13 9.01 1.18
CA LEU A 15 3.09 9.22 -0.28
C LEU A 15 3.96 10.40 -0.72
N LEU A 16 4.02 11.45 0.09
CA LEU A 16 4.96 12.56 -0.13
C LEU A 16 6.40 12.08 -0.02
N ALA A 17 6.72 11.23 0.96
CA ALA A 17 8.05 10.62 1.07
C ALA A 17 8.40 9.79 -0.17
N TYR A 18 7.44 9.04 -0.73
CA TYR A 18 7.62 8.36 -2.01
C TYR A 18 7.91 9.35 -3.15
N SER A 19 7.10 10.38 -3.33
CA SER A 19 7.29 11.37 -4.42
C SER A 19 8.62 12.12 -4.26
N ASP A 20 8.96 12.53 -3.04
CA ASP A 20 10.17 13.30 -2.75
C ASP A 20 11.46 12.51 -2.96
N ILE A 21 11.45 11.20 -2.71
CA ILE A 21 12.68 10.40 -2.75
C ILE A 21 12.76 9.63 -4.07
N MET A 22 11.69 8.92 -4.42
CA MET A 22 11.69 8.02 -5.57
C MET A 22 11.45 8.79 -6.86
N GLU A 23 10.43 9.64 -6.96
CA GLU A 23 10.17 10.36 -8.22
C GLU A 23 11.23 11.40 -8.57
N LYS A 24 11.90 11.97 -7.56
CA LYS A 24 13.06 12.87 -7.74
C LYS A 24 14.37 12.13 -8.02
N SER A 25 14.42 10.81 -7.80
CA SER A 25 15.61 10.02 -8.11
C SER A 25 15.80 9.92 -9.62
N TYR A 26 17.05 10.10 -10.08
CA TYR A 26 17.43 9.98 -11.48
C TYR A 26 17.08 8.60 -12.08
N LEU A 27 17.14 7.54 -11.25
CA LEU A 27 16.86 6.18 -11.67
C LEU A 27 15.38 5.93 -11.94
N PHE A 28 14.46 6.53 -11.17
CA PHE A 28 13.05 6.19 -11.19
C PHE A 28 12.20 7.19 -11.98
N GLY A 29 12.47 8.51 -11.84
CA GLY A 29 11.69 9.54 -12.50
C GLY A 29 10.19 9.51 -12.14
N LYS A 30 9.37 10.27 -12.88
CA LYS A 30 7.92 10.34 -12.65
C LYS A 30 7.21 9.09 -13.16
N PHE A 31 6.20 8.64 -12.42
CA PHE A 31 5.37 7.49 -12.72
C PHE A 31 3.92 7.94 -13.02
N PRO A 32 3.11 7.21 -13.83
CA PRO A 32 1.72 7.58 -14.09
C PRO A 32 0.89 7.71 -12.80
N PHE A 33 1.21 6.85 -11.82
CA PHE A 33 0.68 6.90 -10.47
C PHE A 33 1.59 7.80 -9.63
N HIS A 34 1.26 9.08 -9.50
CA HIS A 34 2.07 10.09 -8.82
C HIS A 34 1.26 11.03 -7.93
N TRP A 35 1.96 11.77 -7.07
CA TRP A 35 1.38 12.85 -6.29
C TRP A 35 1.23 14.12 -7.12
N ASP A 36 0.00 14.60 -7.30
CA ASP A 36 -0.29 15.88 -7.97
C ASP A 36 -0.26 17.01 -6.93
N ILE A 37 0.80 17.83 -6.98
CA ILE A 37 1.00 18.97 -6.06
C ILE A 37 -0.13 20.00 -6.20
N ALA A 38 -0.68 20.20 -7.40
CA ALA A 38 -1.72 21.21 -7.62
C ALA A 38 -3.06 20.78 -7.00
N LYS A 39 -3.32 19.46 -6.98
CA LYS A 39 -4.57 18.89 -6.45
C LYS A 39 -4.44 18.30 -5.06
N PHE A 40 -3.23 18.29 -4.50
CA PHE A 40 -2.87 17.66 -3.23
C PHE A 40 -3.44 16.24 -3.08
N ARG A 41 -3.37 15.45 -4.16
CA ARG A 41 -3.87 14.08 -4.17
C ARG A 41 -3.05 13.20 -5.10
N PHE A 42 -3.08 11.89 -4.82
CA PHE A 42 -2.48 10.91 -5.69
C PHE A 42 -3.38 10.66 -6.90
N VAL A 43 -2.84 10.87 -8.11
CA VAL A 43 -3.58 10.76 -9.37
C VAL A 43 -2.95 9.66 -10.21
N LEU A 44 -3.80 8.82 -10.78
CA LEU A 44 -3.43 7.93 -11.87
C LEU A 44 -3.73 8.64 -13.18
N ASP A 45 -2.69 9.15 -13.85
CA ASP A 45 -2.81 9.88 -15.11
C ASP A 45 -1.95 9.17 -16.16
N PHE A 46 -2.58 8.63 -17.21
CA PHE A 46 -1.91 7.92 -18.30
C PHE A 46 -1.73 8.84 -19.51
N LYS A 47 -1.14 10.02 -19.31
CA LYS A 47 -0.87 10.94 -20.43
C LYS A 47 0.40 10.53 -21.12
N TRP A 48 0.26 9.89 -22.28
CA TRP A 48 1.37 9.39 -23.10
C TRP A 48 2.51 10.40 -23.26
N THR A 49 2.20 11.67 -23.52
CA THR A 49 3.19 12.73 -23.75
C THR A 49 4.09 13.01 -22.55
N ARG A 50 3.59 12.82 -21.31
CA ARG A 50 4.37 13.01 -20.08
C ARG A 50 5.00 11.71 -19.60
N ASP A 51 4.31 10.59 -19.81
CA ASP A 51 4.55 9.35 -19.08
C ASP A 51 5.16 8.24 -19.98
N TYR A 52 5.69 8.57 -21.16
CA TYR A 52 6.32 7.59 -22.05
C TYR A 52 7.58 6.93 -21.46
N LYS A 53 8.37 7.65 -20.65
CA LYS A 53 9.61 7.12 -20.05
C LYS A 53 9.38 5.90 -19.13
N PRO A 54 8.48 5.95 -18.13
CA PRO A 54 8.17 4.76 -17.33
C PRO A 54 7.54 3.64 -18.16
N LEU A 55 6.72 3.95 -19.18
CA LEU A 55 6.15 2.93 -20.06
C LEU A 55 7.24 2.18 -20.87
N ILE A 56 8.22 2.91 -21.41
CA ILE A 56 9.38 2.29 -22.07
C ILE A 56 10.14 1.41 -21.07
N ARG A 57 10.35 1.86 -19.83
CA ARG A 57 11.03 1.06 -18.80
C ARG A 57 10.27 -0.21 -18.43
N ILE A 58 8.95 -0.14 -18.33
CA ILE A 58 8.09 -1.32 -18.13
C ILE A 58 8.24 -2.28 -19.32
N GLY A 59 8.20 -1.76 -20.55
CA GLY A 59 8.41 -2.54 -21.77
C GLY A 59 9.80 -3.20 -21.80
N CYS A 60 10.85 -2.45 -21.48
CA CYS A 60 12.21 -2.98 -21.32
C CYS A 60 12.23 -4.08 -20.26
N SER A 61 11.64 -3.85 -19.08
CA SER A 61 11.56 -4.84 -18.00
C SER A 61 10.88 -6.12 -18.44
N PHE A 62 9.81 -6.02 -19.24
CA PHE A 62 9.13 -7.17 -19.80
C PHE A 62 10.06 -7.96 -20.73
N ILE A 63 10.77 -7.29 -21.63
CA ILE A 63 11.68 -7.90 -22.60
C ILE A 63 12.92 -8.49 -21.94
N THR A 64 13.47 -7.85 -20.91
CA THR A 64 14.77 -8.23 -20.33
C THR A 64 14.65 -9.14 -19.13
N PHE A 65 13.47 -9.20 -18.50
CA PHE A 65 13.22 -9.98 -17.31
C PHE A 65 12.15 -11.04 -17.54
N ILE A 66 10.92 -10.63 -17.84
CA ILE A 66 9.78 -11.55 -17.91
C ILE A 66 9.93 -12.52 -19.08
N PHE A 67 10.25 -12.03 -20.27
CA PHE A 67 10.38 -12.87 -21.45
C PHE A 67 11.50 -13.91 -21.30
N PRO A 68 12.75 -13.56 -20.92
CA PRO A 68 13.82 -14.53 -20.70
C PRO A 68 13.50 -15.56 -19.60
N VAL A 69 12.83 -15.14 -18.53
CA VAL A 69 12.39 -16.06 -17.48
C VAL A 69 11.37 -17.06 -18.02
N ILE A 70 10.37 -16.60 -18.77
CA ILE A 70 9.37 -17.48 -19.40
C ILE A 70 10.06 -18.44 -20.38
N THR A 71 11.00 -17.98 -21.21
CA THR A 71 11.69 -18.86 -22.17
C THR A 71 12.56 -19.90 -21.46
N ILE A 72 13.26 -19.54 -20.37
CA ILE A 72 14.03 -20.50 -19.55
C ILE A 72 13.11 -21.56 -18.94
N VAL A 73 11.99 -21.14 -18.34
CA VAL A 73 11.02 -22.06 -17.72
C VAL A 73 10.39 -22.97 -18.76
N LEU A 74 9.97 -22.42 -19.90
CA LEU A 74 9.35 -23.18 -20.99
C LEU A 74 10.34 -24.18 -21.60
N ALA A 75 11.59 -23.79 -21.82
CA ALA A 75 12.64 -24.68 -22.30
C ALA A 75 12.86 -25.84 -21.31
N SER A 76 12.95 -25.54 -20.01
CA SER A 76 13.09 -26.56 -18.96
C SER A 76 11.92 -27.53 -18.90
N LEU A 77 10.68 -27.04 -19.08
CA LEU A 77 9.49 -27.89 -19.12
C LEU A 77 9.45 -28.76 -20.38
N THR A 78 9.83 -28.21 -21.52
CA THR A 78 9.82 -28.91 -22.82
C THR A 78 10.82 -30.06 -22.83
N ASP A 79 12.01 -29.84 -22.27
CA ASP A 79 13.07 -30.85 -22.09
C ASP A 79 12.59 -31.98 -21.17
N LYS A 80 12.05 -31.64 -19.99
CA LYS A 80 11.53 -32.64 -19.04
C LYS A 80 10.36 -33.46 -19.58
N LEU A 81 9.47 -32.85 -20.37
CA LEU A 81 8.31 -33.52 -20.95
C LEU A 81 8.64 -34.23 -22.28
N GLN A 82 9.88 -34.15 -22.76
CA GLN A 82 10.33 -34.69 -24.05
C GLN A 82 9.47 -34.24 -25.24
N ILE A 83 8.85 -33.05 -25.15
CA ILE A 83 7.94 -32.54 -26.19
C ILE A 83 8.72 -32.12 -27.44
N CYS A 84 9.92 -31.57 -27.26
CA CYS A 84 10.73 -31.05 -28.36
C CYS A 84 12.23 -31.30 -28.11
N ILE A 85 12.82 -32.21 -28.89
CA ILE A 85 14.23 -32.65 -28.74
C ILE A 85 15.24 -31.53 -29.10
N HIS A 86 14.78 -30.45 -29.76
CA HIS A 86 15.67 -29.38 -30.24
C HIS A 86 16.16 -28.39 -29.16
N PHE A 87 15.56 -28.36 -27.96
CA PHE A 87 15.97 -27.43 -26.91
C PHE A 87 16.94 -28.10 -25.94
N GLU A 88 18.24 -28.01 -26.24
CA GLU A 88 19.28 -28.44 -25.31
C GLU A 88 19.31 -27.50 -24.09
N ASN A 89 18.91 -28.00 -22.92
CA ASN A 89 18.84 -27.19 -21.71
C ASN A 89 20.24 -26.96 -21.12
N ARG A 90 20.83 -25.81 -21.41
CA ARG A 90 22.15 -25.39 -20.89
C ARG A 90 22.09 -24.61 -19.59
N VAL A 91 20.88 -24.40 -19.02
CA VAL A 91 20.71 -23.56 -17.84
C VAL A 91 20.95 -24.39 -16.58
N PRO A 92 21.86 -23.96 -15.68
CA PRO A 92 22.05 -24.61 -14.39
C PRO A 92 20.74 -24.68 -13.63
N TYR A 93 20.57 -25.78 -12.91
CA TYR A 93 19.30 -26.08 -12.31
C TYR A 93 18.87 -25.08 -11.23
N ASP A 94 19.83 -24.63 -10.43
CA ASP A 94 19.64 -23.62 -9.40
C ASP A 94 19.15 -22.29 -9.98
N VAL A 95 19.55 -21.96 -11.21
CA VAL A 95 19.12 -20.72 -11.86
C VAL A 95 17.69 -20.83 -12.37
N ILE A 96 17.33 -21.93 -13.03
CA ILE A 96 15.92 -22.19 -13.43
C ILE A 96 15.03 -22.00 -12.21
N LEU A 97 15.47 -22.53 -11.07
CA LEU A 97 14.75 -22.43 -9.83
C LEU A 97 14.56 -21.00 -9.31
N MET A 98 15.66 -20.27 -9.23
CA MET A 98 15.63 -18.88 -8.82
C MET A 98 14.70 -18.07 -9.73
N GLN A 99 14.70 -18.34 -11.05
CA GLN A 99 13.83 -17.65 -12.00
C GLN A 99 12.35 -18.03 -11.82
N VAL A 100 12.02 -19.31 -11.61
CA VAL A 100 10.65 -19.73 -11.28
C VAL A 100 10.16 -19.01 -10.03
N PHE A 101 10.98 -19.01 -8.97
CA PHE A 101 10.66 -18.35 -7.72
C PHE A 101 10.36 -16.85 -7.91
N ILE A 102 11.26 -16.16 -8.61
CA ILE A 102 11.12 -14.75 -8.96
C ILE A 102 9.84 -14.51 -9.78
N LEU A 103 9.56 -15.34 -10.77
CA LEU A 103 8.39 -15.20 -11.63
C LEU A 103 7.10 -15.27 -10.81
N VAL A 104 6.99 -16.26 -9.93
CA VAL A 104 5.77 -16.41 -9.12
C VAL A 104 5.64 -15.27 -8.12
N MET A 105 6.74 -14.81 -7.52
CA MET A 105 6.73 -13.62 -6.65
C MET A 105 6.25 -12.38 -7.42
N LEU A 106 6.72 -12.16 -8.65
CA LEU A 106 6.24 -11.08 -9.50
C LEU A 106 4.75 -11.22 -9.82
N LEU A 107 4.30 -12.39 -10.25
CA LEU A 107 2.90 -12.64 -10.57
C LEU A 107 1.99 -12.42 -9.35
N GLY A 108 2.40 -12.86 -8.16
CA GLY A 108 1.69 -12.61 -6.91
C GLY A 108 1.60 -11.11 -6.59
N MET A 109 2.72 -10.39 -6.72
CA MET A 109 2.72 -8.92 -6.55
C MET A 109 1.79 -8.22 -7.54
N PHE A 110 1.79 -8.62 -8.82
CA PHE A 110 0.89 -8.08 -9.83
C PHE A 110 -0.57 -8.40 -9.53
N ALA A 111 -0.88 -9.63 -9.10
CA ALA A 111 -2.24 -10.04 -8.74
C ALA A 111 -2.83 -9.20 -7.59
N ILE A 112 -1.99 -8.73 -6.66
CA ILE A 112 -2.40 -7.82 -5.58
C ILE A 112 -2.44 -6.37 -6.06
N PHE A 113 -1.47 -5.94 -6.86
CA PHE A 113 -1.33 -4.56 -7.31
C PHE A 113 -2.44 -4.12 -8.28
N VAL A 114 -2.80 -4.99 -9.24
CA VAL A 114 -3.77 -4.66 -10.30
C VAL A 114 -5.15 -4.29 -9.73
N PRO A 115 -5.76 -5.07 -8.81
CA PRO A 115 -7.01 -4.67 -8.17
C PRO A 115 -6.91 -3.31 -7.47
N VAL A 116 -5.85 -3.08 -6.69
CA VAL A 116 -5.65 -1.80 -5.97
C VAL A 116 -5.62 -0.63 -6.94
N MET A 117 -4.91 -0.78 -8.07
CA MET A 117 -4.81 0.24 -9.11
C MET A 117 -6.13 0.47 -9.85
N PHE A 118 -6.85 -0.60 -10.20
CA PHE A 118 -8.13 -0.52 -10.89
C PHE A 118 -9.20 0.16 -10.02
N PHE A 119 -9.24 -0.22 -8.74
CA PHE A 119 -10.16 0.32 -7.76
C PHE A 119 -9.74 1.69 -7.19
N TRP A 120 -8.52 2.15 -7.48
CA TRP A 120 -7.99 3.42 -6.98
C TRP A 120 -8.90 4.61 -7.29
N LYS A 121 -9.23 4.77 -8.57
CA LYS A 121 -10.00 5.93 -9.05
C LYS A 121 -11.43 5.92 -8.51
N ILE A 122 -12.01 4.73 -8.36
CA ILE A 122 -13.41 4.55 -7.95
C ILE A 122 -13.56 4.78 -6.45
N TYR A 123 -12.67 4.23 -5.63
CA TYR A 123 -12.83 4.21 -4.18
C TYR A 123 -11.87 5.13 -3.44
N MET A 124 -10.56 5.01 -3.71
CA MET A 124 -9.55 5.70 -2.90
C MET A 124 -9.55 7.21 -3.10
N VAL A 125 -9.73 7.68 -4.33
CA VAL A 125 -9.76 9.14 -4.61
C VAL A 125 -10.92 9.82 -3.90
N GLY A 126 -12.14 9.27 -4.03
CA GLY A 126 -13.33 9.84 -3.40
C GLY A 126 -13.27 9.77 -1.87
N GLU A 127 -12.76 8.67 -1.33
CA GLU A 127 -12.60 8.53 0.12
C GLU A 127 -11.53 9.47 0.68
N MET A 128 -10.37 9.63 0.04
CA MET A 128 -9.37 10.59 0.49
C MET A 128 -9.91 12.02 0.49
N GLU A 129 -10.66 12.41 -0.54
CA GLU A 129 -11.26 13.74 -0.63
C GLU A 129 -12.30 13.97 0.47
N ARG A 130 -13.20 13.01 0.71
CA ARG A 130 -14.18 13.08 1.80
C ARG A 130 -13.52 13.15 3.17
N SER A 131 -12.54 12.30 3.41
CA SER A 131 -11.75 12.24 4.65
C SER A 131 -11.07 13.58 4.92
N PHE A 132 -10.45 14.14 3.88
CA PHE A 132 -9.76 15.42 3.96
C PHE A 132 -10.70 16.59 4.16
N VAL A 133 -11.83 16.65 3.46
CA VAL A 133 -12.85 17.70 3.64
C VAL A 133 -13.43 17.63 5.06
N MET A 134 -13.75 16.44 5.56
CA MET A 134 -14.22 16.26 6.93
C MET A 134 -13.16 16.73 7.94
N PHE A 135 -11.89 16.41 7.70
CA PHE A 135 -10.80 16.87 8.53
C PHE A 135 -10.63 18.40 8.51
N GLN A 136 -10.68 19.02 7.33
CA GLN A 136 -10.62 20.47 7.21
C GLN A 136 -11.80 21.15 7.91
N GLN A 137 -13.00 20.57 7.84
CA GLN A 137 -14.15 21.07 8.60
C GLN A 137 -13.95 20.93 10.11
N LEU A 138 -13.30 19.86 10.56
CA LEU A 138 -12.95 19.66 11.96
C LEU A 138 -11.93 20.69 12.46
N ILE A 139 -10.95 21.05 11.64
CA ILE A 139 -9.94 22.07 11.99
C ILE A 139 -10.50 23.49 11.88
N ARG A 140 -11.24 23.81 10.82
CA ARG A 140 -11.73 25.17 10.55
C ARG A 140 -13.02 25.51 11.29
N GLY A 141 -13.78 24.49 11.71
CA GLY A 141 -15.06 24.68 12.37
C GLY A 141 -14.90 25.45 13.68
N LYS A 142 -15.92 26.23 14.04
CA LYS A 142 -16.00 27.04 15.27
C LYS A 142 -15.72 26.23 16.56
N PHE A 143 -15.91 24.91 16.52
CA PHE A 143 -15.55 24.00 17.61
C PHE A 143 -14.05 23.79 17.82
N SER A 144 -13.19 24.15 16.86
CA SER A 144 -11.74 23.91 16.98
C SER A 144 -11.01 24.95 17.84
N TYR A 145 -11.55 26.18 17.97
CA TYR A 145 -10.88 27.25 18.71
C TYR A 145 -10.90 27.06 20.24
N ASP A 146 -11.96 26.45 20.78
CA ASP A 146 -12.06 26.21 22.24
C ASP A 146 -11.66 24.79 22.68
N VAL A 147 -11.52 23.83 21.74
CA VAL A 147 -11.57 22.40 22.10
C VAL A 147 -10.36 21.58 21.64
N ARG A 148 -9.35 22.11 20.93
CA ARG A 148 -8.19 21.28 20.54
C ARG A 148 -6.81 21.95 20.60
N PRO A 149 -5.94 21.53 21.54
CA PRO A 149 -4.51 21.75 21.40
C PRO A 149 -3.97 20.91 20.23
N GLN A 150 -3.05 21.47 19.44
CA GLN A 150 -2.43 20.81 18.27
C GLN A 150 -1.82 19.44 18.61
N GLU A 151 -1.43 19.23 19.87
CA GLU A 151 -0.86 17.98 20.38
C GLU A 151 -1.83 16.79 20.29
N GLU A 152 -3.15 17.01 20.25
CA GLU A 152 -4.17 15.96 20.22
C GLU A 152 -4.63 15.55 18.80
N ASN A 153 -3.98 16.06 17.76
CA ASN A 153 -4.32 15.71 16.37
C ASN A 153 -3.69 14.40 15.90
N GLY A 154 -3.01 13.66 16.79
CA GLY A 154 -2.34 12.41 16.44
C GLY A 154 -1.09 12.60 15.58
N GLY A 155 -0.48 13.80 15.58
CA GLY A 155 0.67 14.11 14.73
C GLY A 155 1.87 13.16 14.95
N HIS A 156 2.05 12.65 16.16
CA HIS A 156 3.09 11.66 16.47
C HIS A 156 2.94 10.34 15.68
N ILE A 157 1.70 9.92 15.37
CA ILE A 157 1.42 8.73 14.56
C ILE A 157 1.90 8.99 13.13
N SER A 158 1.53 10.14 12.57
CA SER A 158 1.91 10.58 11.24
C SER A 158 3.43 10.69 11.07
N THR A 159 4.13 11.30 12.03
CA THR A 159 5.58 11.48 11.96
C THR A 159 6.32 10.15 12.03
N TRP A 160 5.88 9.24 12.90
CA TRP A 160 6.44 7.89 12.98
C TRP A 160 6.24 7.10 11.67
N LEU A 161 5.00 7.05 11.14
CA LEU A 161 4.71 6.37 9.87
C LEU A 161 5.47 6.98 8.69
N THR A 162 5.62 8.31 8.65
CA THR A 162 6.39 9.00 7.61
C THR A 162 7.88 8.68 7.71
N LYS A 163 8.43 8.54 8.92
CA LYS A 163 9.81 8.11 9.13
C LYS A 163 10.03 6.68 8.61
N VAL A 164 9.10 5.76 8.91
CA VAL A 164 9.13 4.38 8.39
C VAL A 164 9.04 4.37 6.86
N ALA A 165 8.12 5.14 6.28
CA ALA A 165 7.98 5.24 4.83
C ALA A 165 9.25 5.80 4.16
N ARG A 166 9.84 6.86 4.72
CA ARG A 166 11.09 7.45 4.23
C ARG A 166 12.23 6.44 4.24
N LEU A 167 12.42 5.72 5.35
CA LEU A 167 13.44 4.67 5.46
C LEU A 167 13.21 3.58 4.41
N THR A 168 11.96 3.11 4.28
CA THR A 168 11.56 2.08 3.32
C THR A 168 11.90 2.50 1.90
N VAL A 169 11.45 3.68 1.47
CA VAL A 169 11.69 4.19 0.11
C VAL A 169 13.19 4.38 -0.15
N GLN A 170 13.97 4.87 0.82
CA GLN A 170 15.43 4.99 0.69
C GLN A 170 16.13 3.65 0.47
N VAL A 171 15.67 2.60 1.15
CA VAL A 171 16.17 1.24 0.96
C VAL A 171 15.83 0.75 -0.46
N TYR A 172 14.57 0.86 -0.87
CA TYR A 172 14.11 0.40 -2.20
C TYR A 172 14.74 1.17 -3.38
N VAL A 173 15.20 2.41 -3.19
CA VAL A 173 15.95 3.13 -4.24
C VAL A 173 17.32 2.49 -4.51
N LYS A 174 17.95 1.87 -3.49
CA LYS A 174 19.30 1.30 -3.60
C LYS A 174 19.31 -0.18 -3.99
N ILE A 175 18.26 -0.93 -3.62
CA ILE A 175 18.13 -2.37 -3.88
C ILE A 175 18.40 -2.76 -5.35
N PRO A 176 17.86 -2.08 -6.38
CA PRO A 176 18.10 -2.47 -7.77
C PRO A 176 19.58 -2.50 -8.17
N LEU A 177 20.38 -1.53 -7.69
CA LEU A 177 21.81 -1.47 -7.97
C LEU A 177 22.57 -2.57 -7.22
N ILE A 178 22.21 -2.82 -5.97
CA ILE A 178 22.80 -3.90 -5.17
C ILE A 178 22.53 -5.26 -5.82
N LEU A 179 21.28 -5.50 -6.25
CA LEU A 179 20.91 -6.72 -6.96
C LEU A 179 21.62 -6.84 -8.30
N ALA A 180 21.74 -5.76 -9.08
CA ALA A 180 22.49 -5.80 -10.35
C ALA A 180 23.98 -6.12 -10.13
N ALA A 181 24.60 -5.49 -9.13
CA ALA A 181 25.99 -5.73 -8.77
C ALA A 181 26.23 -7.14 -8.20
N GLY A 182 25.24 -7.72 -7.52
CA GLY A 182 25.30 -9.06 -6.94
C GLY A 182 24.92 -10.19 -7.89
N CYS A 183 23.96 -9.99 -8.82
CA CYS A 183 23.45 -11.07 -9.67
C CYS A 183 24.23 -11.21 -10.97
N VAL A 184 24.61 -10.11 -11.62
CA VAL A 184 25.19 -10.16 -12.98
C VAL A 184 26.61 -10.77 -13.01
N PRO A 185 27.52 -10.46 -12.08
CA PRO A 185 28.86 -11.08 -12.07
C PRO A 185 28.83 -12.60 -11.89
N PHE A 186 27.81 -13.11 -11.20
CA PHE A 186 27.60 -14.52 -10.94
C PHE A 186 26.68 -15.20 -11.97
N ASN A 187 26.32 -14.48 -13.06
CA ASN A 187 25.45 -14.97 -14.12
C ASN A 187 24.07 -15.48 -13.63
N LEU A 188 23.53 -14.84 -12.59
CA LEU A 188 22.20 -15.17 -12.05
C LEU A 188 21.06 -14.39 -12.75
N ASP A 189 21.37 -13.42 -13.61
CA ASP A 189 20.35 -12.71 -14.39
C ASP A 189 19.83 -13.56 -15.56
N PRO A 190 18.51 -13.52 -15.85
CA PRO A 190 17.91 -14.37 -16.87
C PRO A 190 18.36 -13.98 -18.30
N LEU A 191 18.77 -12.73 -18.50
CA LEU A 191 19.26 -12.25 -19.79
C LEU A 191 20.56 -12.95 -20.22
N HIS A 192 21.41 -13.37 -19.29
CA HIS A 192 22.60 -14.19 -19.58
C HIS A 192 22.28 -15.40 -20.46
N TYR A 193 21.26 -16.17 -20.05
CA TYR A 193 20.86 -17.40 -20.73
C TYR A 193 20.11 -17.11 -22.03
N GLY A 194 19.33 -16.03 -22.07
CA GLY A 194 18.74 -15.53 -23.31
C GLY A 194 19.80 -15.20 -24.37
N MET A 195 20.90 -14.54 -23.97
CA MET A 195 22.01 -14.21 -24.87
C MET A 195 22.73 -15.46 -25.38
N ILE A 196 22.96 -16.47 -24.52
CA ILE A 196 23.53 -17.75 -24.94
C ILE A 196 22.63 -18.42 -25.99
N GLY A 197 21.31 -18.41 -25.78
CA GLY A 197 20.34 -18.94 -26.74
C GLY A 197 20.32 -18.20 -28.09
N MET A 198 20.71 -16.93 -28.10
CA MET A 198 20.86 -16.11 -29.32
C MET A 198 22.27 -16.19 -29.95
N HIS A 199 23.15 -17.06 -29.44
CA HIS A 199 24.56 -17.14 -29.85
C HIS A 199 25.36 -15.83 -29.67
N LEU A 200 24.98 -15.00 -28.71
CA LEU A 200 25.72 -13.80 -28.34
C LEU A 200 26.68 -14.13 -27.18
N GLU A 201 27.88 -13.56 -27.19
CA GLU A 201 28.86 -13.76 -26.10
C GLU A 201 28.46 -12.94 -24.85
N PRO A 202 27.94 -13.58 -23.78
CA PRO A 202 27.43 -12.84 -22.62
C PRO A 202 28.54 -12.32 -21.69
N ASN A 203 29.77 -12.82 -21.89
CA ASN A 203 30.93 -12.52 -21.04
C ASN A 203 31.78 -11.34 -21.54
N ASN A 204 31.54 -10.88 -22.78
CA ASN A 204 32.14 -9.66 -23.29
C ASN A 204 31.80 -8.47 -22.36
N LEU A 205 32.75 -7.56 -22.15
CA LEU A 205 32.57 -6.38 -21.30
C LEU A 205 31.32 -5.58 -21.68
N THR A 206 31.09 -5.38 -22.99
CA THR A 206 29.90 -4.67 -23.49
C THR A 206 28.62 -5.39 -23.10
N SER A 207 28.55 -6.72 -23.30
CA SER A 207 27.41 -7.55 -22.91
C SER A 207 27.14 -7.50 -21.41
N LYS A 208 28.19 -7.54 -20.58
CA LYS A 208 28.08 -7.40 -19.12
C LYS A 208 27.52 -6.04 -18.72
N LEU A 209 28.01 -4.96 -19.32
CA LEU A 209 27.49 -3.61 -19.05
C LEU A 209 26.03 -3.47 -19.44
N VAL A 210 25.64 -3.98 -20.63
CA VAL A 210 24.25 -4.00 -21.08
C VAL A 210 23.37 -4.79 -20.12
N ARG A 211 23.80 -5.98 -19.67
CA ARG A 211 23.09 -6.79 -18.68
C ARG A 211 22.91 -6.06 -17.35
N ILE A 212 23.96 -5.42 -16.82
CA ILE A 212 23.88 -4.63 -15.58
C ILE A 212 22.85 -3.51 -15.71
N VAL A 213 22.90 -2.74 -16.80
CA VAL A 213 22.00 -1.60 -17.02
C VAL A 213 20.55 -2.08 -17.17
N LEU A 214 20.29 -3.08 -18.02
CA LEU A 214 18.95 -3.61 -18.26
C LEU A 214 18.35 -4.28 -17.01
N PHE A 215 19.18 -5.02 -16.26
CA PHE A 215 18.75 -5.63 -15.01
C PHE A 215 18.46 -4.58 -13.94
N ALA A 216 19.31 -3.54 -13.81
CA ALA A 216 19.07 -2.43 -12.89
C ALA A 216 17.78 -1.67 -13.24
N ILE A 217 17.53 -1.38 -14.53
CA ILE A 217 16.28 -0.76 -14.99
C ILE A 217 15.07 -1.64 -14.61
N SER A 218 15.15 -2.94 -14.88
CA SER A 218 14.07 -3.89 -14.55
C SER A 218 13.80 -3.92 -13.05
N GLY A 219 14.86 -4.01 -12.24
CA GLY A 219 14.78 -3.97 -10.79
C GLY A 219 14.16 -2.69 -10.25
N THR A 220 14.36 -1.54 -10.93
CA THR A 220 13.74 -0.28 -10.50
C THR A 220 12.22 -0.29 -10.61
N GLU A 221 11.64 -0.91 -11.65
CA GLU A 221 10.18 -0.97 -11.81
C GLU A 221 9.53 -1.89 -10.75
N VAL A 222 10.18 -3.02 -10.46
CA VAL A 222 9.73 -3.94 -9.40
C VAL A 222 9.82 -3.28 -8.03
N CYS A 223 10.95 -2.68 -7.70
CA CYS A 223 11.14 -1.96 -6.43
C CYS A 223 10.19 -0.78 -6.28
N ARG A 224 9.89 -0.05 -7.37
CA ARG A 224 8.90 1.03 -7.38
C ARG A 224 7.51 0.51 -7.02
N SER A 225 7.09 -0.58 -7.65
CA SER A 225 5.78 -1.18 -7.42
C SER A 225 5.60 -1.61 -5.96
N ILE A 226 6.63 -2.25 -5.38
CA ILE A 226 6.63 -2.64 -3.97
C ILE A 226 6.60 -1.42 -3.04
N ALA A 227 7.43 -0.41 -3.31
CA ALA A 227 7.49 0.81 -2.51
C ALA A 227 6.16 1.59 -2.51
N ILE A 228 5.52 1.71 -3.68
CA ILE A 228 4.18 2.31 -3.80
C ILE A 228 3.18 1.55 -2.91
N MET A 229 3.16 0.22 -3.00
CA MET A 229 2.24 -0.60 -2.20
C MET A 229 2.43 -0.38 -0.70
N ILE A 230 3.67 -0.38 -0.22
CA ILE A 230 3.95 -0.13 1.19
C ILE A 230 3.50 1.29 1.58
N CYS A 231 3.81 2.31 0.77
CA CYS A 231 3.38 3.68 1.04
C CYS A 231 1.84 3.83 1.05
N LEU A 232 1.13 3.14 0.16
CA LEU A 232 -0.34 3.12 0.14
C LEU A 232 -0.91 2.52 1.43
N ILE A 233 -0.37 1.37 1.87
CA ILE A 233 -0.79 0.71 3.11
C ILE A 233 -0.52 1.62 4.31
N LEU A 234 0.69 2.19 4.41
CA LEU A 234 1.06 3.11 5.49
C LEU A 234 0.17 4.36 5.50
N SER A 235 -0.19 4.91 4.34
CA SER A 235 -1.13 6.02 4.24
C SER A 235 -2.54 5.66 4.66
N ALA A 236 -3.04 4.48 4.30
CA ALA A 236 -4.35 4.00 4.76
C ALA A 236 -4.38 3.84 6.28
N ILE A 237 -3.35 3.22 6.86
CA ILE A 237 -3.20 3.09 8.32
C ILE A 237 -3.14 4.47 8.99
N ASN A 238 -2.39 5.41 8.41
CA ASN A 238 -2.26 6.76 8.93
C ASN A 238 -3.62 7.48 8.98
N ILE A 239 -4.36 7.47 7.86
CA ILE A 239 -5.69 8.08 7.77
C ILE A 239 -6.62 7.48 8.83
N VAL A 240 -6.73 6.15 8.86
CA VAL A 240 -7.65 5.45 9.76
C VAL A 240 -7.31 5.70 11.23
N ARG A 241 -6.06 5.49 11.64
CA ARG A 241 -5.66 5.67 13.05
C ARG A 241 -5.80 7.12 13.51
N ARG A 242 -5.44 8.07 12.65
CA ARG A 242 -5.51 9.49 12.97
C ARG A 242 -6.95 9.97 13.12
N GLU A 243 -7.82 9.63 12.16
CA GLU A 243 -9.26 9.92 12.25
C GLU A 243 -9.86 9.36 13.53
N MET A 244 -9.52 8.10 13.86
CA MET A 244 -10.01 7.45 15.08
C MET A 244 -9.57 8.13 16.37
N PHE A 245 -8.28 8.45 16.47
CA PHE A 245 -7.72 9.17 17.61
C PHE A 245 -8.42 10.51 17.80
N MET A 246 -8.55 11.25 16.70
CA MET A 246 -9.22 12.54 16.66
C MET A 246 -10.67 12.46 17.14
N TRP A 247 -11.46 11.56 16.58
CA TRP A 247 -12.89 11.45 16.91
C TRP A 247 -13.10 11.04 18.36
N THR A 248 -12.27 10.12 18.86
CA THR A 248 -12.30 9.70 20.26
C THR A 248 -12.03 10.87 21.20
N ASN A 249 -11.06 11.74 20.88
CA ASN A 249 -10.75 12.91 21.69
C ASN A 249 -11.90 13.93 21.68
N ILE A 250 -12.54 14.19 20.52
CA ILE A 250 -13.71 15.08 20.45
C ILE A 250 -14.87 14.53 21.29
N ALA A 251 -15.16 13.23 21.14
CA ALA A 251 -16.22 12.56 21.89
C ALA A 251 -15.98 12.59 23.40
N ARG A 252 -14.72 12.56 23.84
CA ARG A 252 -14.36 12.69 25.26
C ARG A 252 -14.66 14.09 25.79
N ARG A 253 -14.36 15.14 25.01
CA ARG A 253 -14.45 16.55 25.45
C ARG A 253 -15.86 17.16 25.37
N SER A 254 -16.64 16.89 24.33
CA SER A 254 -17.94 17.57 24.12
C SER A 254 -19.09 16.60 23.82
N ASN A 255 -20.16 16.67 24.62
CA ASN A 255 -21.36 15.87 24.40
C ASN A 255 -22.15 16.33 23.16
N TYR A 256 -22.29 17.65 22.94
CA TYR A 256 -23.03 18.19 21.78
C TYR A 256 -22.24 18.03 20.48
N GLY A 257 -20.94 18.34 20.49
CA GLY A 257 -20.06 18.11 19.35
C GLY A 257 -20.00 16.62 18.99
N GLY A 258 -19.88 15.75 20.00
CA GLY A 258 -19.93 14.30 19.84
C GLY A 258 -21.20 13.82 19.12
N HIS A 259 -22.38 14.37 19.45
CA HIS A 259 -23.63 14.01 18.76
C HIS A 259 -23.65 14.43 17.29
N TYR A 260 -23.23 15.65 16.98
CA TYR A 260 -23.17 16.14 15.61
C TYR A 260 -22.23 15.28 14.75
N PHE A 261 -21.03 15.00 15.26
CA PHE A 261 -20.04 14.19 14.55
C PHE A 261 -20.41 12.72 14.50
N TYR A 262 -21.07 12.16 15.51
CA TYR A 262 -21.54 10.78 15.50
C TYR A 262 -22.35 10.46 14.23
N ARG A 263 -23.28 11.36 13.85
CA ARG A 263 -24.07 11.18 12.63
C ARG A 263 -23.19 11.16 11.39
N GLN A 264 -22.29 12.13 11.23
CA GLN A 264 -21.39 12.18 10.07
C GLN A 264 -20.44 10.97 10.00
N ILE A 265 -19.86 10.58 11.13
CA ILE A 265 -18.96 9.43 11.25
C ILE A 265 -19.71 8.14 10.92
N SER A 266 -20.92 7.96 11.44
CA SER A 266 -21.73 6.76 11.18
C SER A 266 -22.06 6.61 9.68
N ILE A 267 -22.37 7.70 8.98
CA ILE A 267 -22.59 7.71 7.53
C ILE A 267 -21.30 7.34 6.80
N LEU A 268 -20.18 7.99 7.13
CA LEU A 268 -18.89 7.74 6.49
C LEU A 268 -18.43 6.30 6.69
N TYR A 269 -18.58 5.77 7.90
CA TYR A 269 -18.28 4.38 8.24
C TYR A 269 -19.14 3.41 7.41
N THR A 270 -20.43 3.67 7.30
CA THR A 270 -21.35 2.84 6.50
C THR A 270 -20.97 2.85 5.01
N LEU A 271 -20.57 4.02 4.49
CA LEU A 271 -20.11 4.18 3.11
C LEU A 271 -18.77 3.48 2.84
N ARG A 272 -17.83 3.53 3.79
CA ARG A 272 -16.51 2.87 3.69
C ARG A 272 -16.58 1.36 3.85
N ARG A 273 -17.49 0.85 4.67
CA ARG A 273 -17.59 -0.57 4.98
C ARG A 273 -17.66 -1.44 3.73
N ARG A 274 -18.56 -1.12 2.79
CA ARG A 274 -18.77 -1.94 1.58
C ARG A 274 -17.52 -2.04 0.70
N PRO A 275 -16.89 -0.94 0.23
CA PRO A 275 -15.68 -1.03 -0.59
C PRO A 275 -14.49 -1.63 0.16
N THR A 276 -14.32 -1.31 1.44
CA THR A 276 -13.25 -1.91 2.26
C THR A 276 -13.45 -3.41 2.40
N THR A 277 -14.68 -3.89 2.66
CA THR A 277 -14.96 -5.33 2.69
C THR A 277 -14.68 -5.99 1.35
N ILE A 278 -15.10 -5.40 0.22
CA ILE A 278 -14.82 -5.96 -1.11
C ILE A 278 -13.30 -6.04 -1.35
N LEU A 279 -12.56 -4.98 -1.05
CA LEU A 279 -11.11 -4.93 -1.23
C LEU A 279 -10.40 -5.96 -0.34
N ILE A 280 -10.77 -6.05 0.94
CA ILE A 280 -10.21 -7.04 1.88
C ILE A 280 -10.55 -8.45 1.40
N SER A 281 -11.80 -8.73 1.02
CA SER A 281 -12.19 -10.04 0.48
C SER A 281 -11.38 -10.42 -0.75
N LEU A 282 -11.11 -9.46 -1.66
CA LEU A 282 -10.26 -9.69 -2.83
C LEU A 282 -8.80 -9.98 -2.43
N ILE A 283 -8.24 -9.23 -1.48
CA ILE A 283 -6.88 -9.47 -0.98
C ILE A 283 -6.77 -10.85 -0.33
N VAL A 284 -7.75 -11.24 0.50
CA VAL A 284 -7.79 -12.58 1.11
C VAL A 284 -7.92 -13.66 0.07
N THR A 285 -8.84 -13.49 -0.89
CA THR A 285 -9.05 -14.47 -1.97
C THR A 285 -7.78 -14.62 -2.80
N ALA A 286 -7.13 -13.52 -3.19
CA ALA A 286 -5.87 -13.56 -3.94
C ALA A 286 -4.74 -14.18 -3.12
N GLY A 287 -4.61 -13.82 -1.84
CA GLY A 287 -3.61 -14.38 -0.93
C GLY A 287 -3.78 -15.89 -0.76
N PHE A 288 -5.00 -16.34 -0.51
CA PHE A 288 -5.35 -17.75 -0.38
C PHE A 288 -5.09 -18.52 -1.69
N LEU A 289 -5.48 -17.97 -2.84
CA LEU A 289 -5.21 -18.59 -4.14
C LEU A 289 -3.70 -18.75 -4.37
N VAL A 290 -2.92 -17.71 -4.07
CA VAL A 290 -1.45 -17.78 -4.21
C VAL A 290 -0.84 -18.79 -3.24
N GLU A 291 -1.33 -18.86 -2.00
CA GLU A 291 -0.91 -19.87 -1.02
C GLU A 291 -1.20 -21.31 -1.50
N VAL A 292 -2.41 -21.57 -1.98
CA VAL A 292 -2.81 -22.88 -2.53
C VAL A 292 -1.97 -23.22 -3.76
N LEU A 293 -1.75 -22.26 -4.67
CA LEU A 293 -0.92 -22.47 -5.86
C LEU A 293 0.53 -22.78 -5.49
N PHE A 294 1.09 -22.10 -4.48
CA PHE A 294 2.45 -22.38 -4.00
C PHE A 294 2.59 -23.75 -3.35
N ASN A 295 1.62 -24.13 -2.52
CA ASN A 295 1.61 -25.46 -1.90
C ASN A 295 1.46 -26.56 -2.96
N TYR A 296 0.53 -26.39 -3.91
CA TYR A 296 0.36 -27.33 -5.01
C TYR A 296 1.61 -27.41 -5.90
N ALA A 297 2.20 -26.26 -6.26
CA ALA A 297 3.46 -26.23 -7.01
C ALA A 297 4.57 -26.97 -6.28
N THR A 298 4.66 -26.84 -4.95
CA THR A 298 5.64 -27.58 -4.14
C THR A 298 5.45 -29.08 -4.24
N ILE A 299 4.20 -29.57 -4.19
CA ILE A 299 3.87 -31.00 -4.33
C ILE A 299 4.20 -31.51 -5.73
N VAL A 300 3.78 -30.80 -6.78
CA VAL A 300 4.01 -31.20 -8.17
C VAL A 300 5.51 -31.19 -8.50
N MET A 301 6.25 -30.26 -7.91
CA MET A 301 7.69 -30.17 -8.10
C MET A 301 8.47 -31.20 -7.28
N PHE A 302 7.83 -31.93 -6.35
CA PHE A 302 8.49 -32.91 -5.50
C PHE A 302 9.12 -34.04 -6.31
N GLY A 303 10.38 -34.35 -6.03
CA GLY A 303 11.22 -35.27 -6.81
C GLY A 303 11.70 -34.71 -8.15
N SER A 304 11.09 -33.64 -8.65
CA SER A 304 11.52 -32.96 -9.87
C SER A 304 12.56 -31.89 -9.61
N PHE A 305 12.50 -31.17 -8.47
CA PHE A 305 13.31 -29.99 -8.12
C PHE A 305 14.32 -30.20 -6.97
N PRO A 306 15.37 -29.36 -6.82
CA PRO A 306 16.35 -29.53 -5.77
C PRO A 306 15.72 -29.14 -4.42
N ILE A 307 16.32 -29.64 -3.34
CA ILE A 307 15.72 -29.51 -2.01
C ILE A 307 15.51 -28.04 -1.58
N SER A 308 16.37 -27.13 -2.04
CA SER A 308 16.29 -25.70 -1.75
C SER A 308 14.96 -25.05 -2.17
N THR A 309 14.34 -25.48 -3.27
CA THR A 309 13.02 -24.96 -3.69
C THR A 309 11.91 -25.34 -2.76
N TYR A 310 11.96 -26.58 -2.28
CA TYR A 310 10.92 -27.11 -1.41
C TYR A 310 10.86 -26.32 -0.11
N TRP A 311 11.94 -25.64 0.26
CA TRP A 311 11.94 -24.71 1.38
C TRP A 311 11.51 -23.31 0.97
N ALA A 312 11.95 -22.81 -0.18
CA ALA A 312 11.69 -21.44 -0.61
C ALA A 312 10.20 -21.15 -0.89
N LEU A 313 9.49 -22.04 -1.58
CA LEU A 313 8.09 -21.79 -1.95
C LEU A 313 7.13 -21.81 -0.74
N PRO A 314 7.17 -22.83 0.14
CA PRO A 314 6.37 -22.80 1.36
C PRO A 314 6.76 -21.64 2.26
N TYR A 315 8.04 -21.26 2.32
CA TYR A 315 8.45 -20.07 3.06
C TYR A 315 7.79 -18.80 2.51
N CYS A 316 7.75 -18.62 1.19
CA CYS A 316 7.03 -17.51 0.58
C CYS A 316 5.53 -17.56 0.83
N ALA A 317 4.92 -18.75 0.77
CA ALA A 317 3.52 -18.93 1.11
C ALA A 317 3.23 -18.54 2.57
N ILE A 318 4.07 -18.97 3.52
CA ILE A 318 3.97 -18.62 4.94
C ILE A 318 4.14 -17.11 5.15
N VAL A 319 5.14 -16.48 4.51
CA VAL A 319 5.37 -15.04 4.60
C VAL A 319 4.17 -14.27 4.03
N LEU A 320 3.67 -14.67 2.87
CA LEU A 320 2.49 -14.03 2.26
C LEU A 320 1.25 -14.20 3.13
N SER A 321 1.01 -15.40 3.65
CA SER A 321 -0.11 -15.71 4.55
C SER A 321 -0.01 -14.87 5.83
N THR A 322 1.21 -14.71 6.38
CA THR A 322 1.48 -13.83 7.52
C THR A 322 1.16 -12.37 7.19
N ILE A 323 1.56 -11.87 6.02
CA ILE A 323 1.25 -10.51 5.58
C ILE A 323 -0.27 -10.31 5.45
N VAL A 324 -0.97 -11.25 4.81
CA VAL A 324 -2.43 -11.20 4.64
C VAL A 324 -3.13 -11.25 6.01
N ALA A 325 -2.68 -12.12 6.91
CA ALA A 325 -3.19 -12.21 8.27
C ALA A 325 -2.98 -10.91 9.06
N GLN A 326 -1.80 -10.28 8.95
CA GLN A 326 -1.52 -8.99 9.58
C GLN A 326 -2.39 -7.87 9.00
N ILE A 327 -2.62 -7.84 7.69
CA ILE A 327 -3.55 -6.89 7.06
C ILE A 327 -4.97 -7.10 7.58
N LEU A 328 -5.41 -8.35 7.71
CA LEU A 328 -6.72 -8.70 8.26
C LEU A 328 -6.86 -8.30 9.72
N ASP A 329 -5.86 -8.58 10.54
CA ASP A 329 -5.85 -8.23 11.96
C ASP A 329 -5.87 -6.72 12.14
N MET A 330 -5.06 -5.97 11.39
CA MET A 330 -5.11 -4.50 11.38
C MET A 330 -6.49 -3.97 10.96
N ALA A 331 -7.13 -4.58 9.95
CA ALA A 331 -8.45 -4.18 9.51
C ALA A 331 -9.54 -4.52 10.54
N ALA A 332 -9.45 -5.70 11.16
CA ALA A 332 -10.36 -6.15 12.21
C ALA A 332 -10.22 -5.29 13.47
N GLN A 333 -9.00 -5.01 13.91
CA GLN A 333 -8.71 -4.11 15.01
C GLN A 333 -9.25 -2.71 14.73
N ALA A 334 -8.97 -2.14 13.55
CA ALA A 334 -9.51 -0.85 13.16
C ALA A 334 -11.05 -0.84 13.23
N HIS A 335 -11.70 -1.89 12.72
CA HIS A 335 -13.15 -2.04 12.78
C HIS A 335 -13.68 -2.13 14.22
N GLY A 336 -13.03 -2.90 15.08
CA GLY A 336 -13.35 -3.02 16.50
C GLY A 336 -13.21 -1.70 17.25
N ASP A 337 -12.13 -0.97 16.98
CA ASP A 337 -11.89 0.37 17.53
C ASP A 337 -13.00 1.33 17.08
N PHE A 338 -13.38 1.32 15.78
CA PHE A 338 -14.47 2.15 15.24
C PHE A 338 -15.79 1.88 15.97
N ASP A 339 -16.16 0.61 16.15
CA ASP A 339 -17.40 0.23 16.81
C ASP A 339 -17.39 0.62 18.30
N CYS A 340 -16.26 0.44 18.99
CA CYS A 340 -16.08 0.89 20.38
C CYS A 340 -16.23 2.41 20.50
N GLY A 341 -15.61 3.18 19.59
CA GLY A 341 -15.73 4.62 19.52
C GLY A 341 -17.16 5.10 19.28
N LEU A 342 -17.89 4.45 18.36
CA LEU A 342 -19.31 4.72 18.08
C LEU A 342 -20.20 4.39 19.28
N LYS A 343 -19.99 3.24 19.94
CA LYS A 343 -20.74 2.86 21.15
C LYS A 343 -20.51 3.85 22.29
N PHE A 344 -19.27 4.30 22.49
CA PHE A 344 -18.94 5.33 23.47
C PHE A 344 -19.67 6.65 23.18
N MET A 345 -19.63 7.12 21.94
CA MET A 345 -20.37 8.32 21.51
C MET A 345 -21.88 8.18 21.73
N ARG A 346 -22.46 7.02 21.38
CA ARG A 346 -23.90 6.74 21.54
C ARG A 346 -24.33 6.75 23.02
N ARG A 347 -23.53 6.17 23.92
CA ARG A 347 -23.82 6.16 25.37
C ARG A 347 -23.87 7.57 25.95
N LYS A 348 -22.94 8.44 25.57
CA LYS A 348 -22.96 9.86 25.99
C LYS A 348 -24.15 10.64 25.42
N CYS A 349 -24.59 10.33 24.20
CA CYS A 349 -25.75 10.98 23.60
C CYS A 349 -27.05 10.62 24.33
N THR A 350 -27.22 9.33 24.66
CA THR A 350 -28.43 8.82 25.33
C THR A 350 -28.56 9.32 26.76
N SER A 351 -27.47 9.38 27.53
CA SER A 351 -27.50 9.96 28.89
C SER A 351 -27.96 11.43 28.90
N THR A 352 -27.63 12.18 27.85
CA THR A 352 -27.99 13.60 27.73
C THR A 352 -29.46 13.79 27.32
N LEU A 353 -29.97 12.93 26.44
CA LEU A 353 -31.39 12.96 26.05
C LEU A 353 -32.29 12.57 27.21
N TRP A 354 -31.82 11.62 28.04
CA TRP A 354 -32.45 11.26 29.30
C TRP A 354 -32.46 12.43 30.30
N LEU A 355 -31.34 13.13 30.48
CA LEU A 355 -31.28 14.32 31.34
C LEU A 355 -32.20 15.44 30.85
N ARG A 356 -32.32 15.66 29.54
CA ARG A 356 -33.26 16.65 28.98
C ARG A 356 -34.73 16.24 29.17
N HIS A 357 -35.06 14.96 28.99
CA HIS A 357 -36.41 14.47 29.24
C HIS A 357 -36.75 14.48 30.74
N TYR A 358 -35.80 14.12 31.59
CA TYR A 358 -35.94 14.16 33.05
C TYR A 358 -36.19 15.59 33.53
N ASN A 359 -35.38 16.58 33.11
CA ASN A 359 -35.61 17.99 33.45
C ASN A 359 -36.94 18.55 32.92
N ARG A 360 -37.47 18.00 31.82
CA ARG A 360 -38.79 18.42 31.29
C ARG A 360 -39.98 17.82 32.03
N ASN A 361 -39.77 16.71 32.73
CA ASN A 361 -40.82 15.92 33.35
C ASN A 361 -40.77 15.97 34.89
N ILE A 362 -40.00 16.89 35.50
CA ILE A 362 -40.15 17.24 36.92
C ILE A 362 -41.17 18.40 36.98
N PRO A 363 -42.47 18.13 37.24
CA PRO A 363 -43.43 19.18 37.53
C PRO A 363 -43.03 19.85 38.85
N GLY A 364 -42.63 21.12 38.80
CA GLY A 364 -42.31 21.91 39.99
C GLY A 364 -40.95 22.63 40.01
N LEU A 365 -40.15 22.59 38.93
CA LEU A 365 -38.95 23.42 38.78
C LEU A 365 -39.17 24.65 37.87
N GLU A 366 -40.41 25.12 37.77
CA GLU A 366 -40.69 26.50 37.37
C GLU A 366 -40.50 27.38 38.61
N SER A 367 -39.76 28.49 38.46
CA SER A 367 -39.48 29.52 39.46
C SER A 367 -38.37 29.23 40.49
N ILE A 368 -37.11 29.16 40.04
CA ILE A 368 -36.06 29.89 40.76
C ILE A 368 -35.70 31.09 39.88
N PRO A 369 -36.14 32.31 40.22
CA PRO A 369 -35.75 33.50 39.48
C PRO A 369 -34.23 33.68 39.59
N GLU A 370 -33.56 33.84 38.44
CA GLU A 370 -32.18 34.33 38.37
C GLU A 370 -32.13 35.78 38.88
N SER A 371 -32.21 35.97 40.20
CA SER A 371 -31.95 37.24 40.85
C SER A 371 -30.45 37.43 40.98
N GLY A 372 -29.88 38.25 40.10
CA GLY A 372 -28.45 38.58 40.17
C GLY A 372 -27.98 39.61 39.15
N GLN A 373 -28.83 40.54 38.72
CA GLN A 373 -28.35 41.80 38.16
C GLN A 373 -27.73 42.62 39.30
N SER A 374 -26.40 42.68 39.33
CA SER A 374 -25.67 43.76 39.97
C SER A 374 -24.78 44.44 38.94
N SER A 375 -25.31 45.53 38.37
CA SER A 375 -24.55 46.70 37.91
C SER A 375 -24.79 47.79 38.97
N PRO A 376 -23.87 48.74 39.23
CA PRO A 376 -23.11 49.51 38.24
C PRO A 376 -21.66 49.05 38.04
#